data_AF-A0A544ZGR8-F1
#
_entry.id   AF-A0A544ZGR8-F1
#
_cell.length_a   1.000
_cell.length_b   1.000
_cell.length_c   1.000
_cell.angle_alpha   90.00
_cell.angle_beta   90.00
_cell.angle_gamma   90.00
#
_symmetry.space_group_name_H-M   'P 1'
#
loop_
_entity.id
_entity.type
_entity.pdbx_description
1 polymer ?
#
loop_
_entity_poly.entity_id
_entity_poly.type
_entity_poly.pdbx_seq_one_letter_code
_entity_poly.pdbx_strand_id
1 'polypeptide(L)'
;MTNTPSSQRTDWHISLLGGLKRRGPGRVPADTVVLTPVGGADLDLSEAEIAPVTSVTKISIAGGVRLRVPADVTVEVEGFSLFGGRDVEPGTPDPSGRVVRVRNYGVFGGVDVTRG
;
A
#
# COMPACT_ATOMS: atom_id res chain seq x y z
N MET A 1 -33.18 3.08 8.40
CA MET A 1 -31.81 3.43 7.97
C MET A 1 -31.17 2.14 7.45
N THR A 2 -31.23 1.89 6.15
CA THR A 2 -30.69 0.68 5.52
C THR A 2 -29.20 0.87 5.30
N ASN A 3 -28.38 0.29 6.16
CA ASN A 3 -26.93 0.23 5.98
C ASN A 3 -26.66 -0.80 4.88
N THR A 4 -26.57 -0.37 3.63
CA THR A 4 -26.07 -1.22 2.55
C THR A 4 -24.57 -1.41 2.80
N PRO A 5 -24.07 -2.62 3.09
CA PRO A 5 -22.64 -2.84 3.08
C PRO A 5 -22.20 -2.63 1.63
N SER A 6 -21.56 -1.51 1.32
CA SER A 6 -20.87 -1.36 0.06
C SER A 6 -19.83 -2.47 0.03
N SER A 7 -20.02 -3.47 -0.84
CA SER A 7 -18.98 -4.44 -1.13
C SER A 7 -17.79 -3.62 -1.62
N GLN A 8 -16.79 -3.40 -0.78
CA GLN A 8 -15.58 -2.70 -1.21
C GLN A 8 -14.94 -3.58 -2.27
N ARG A 9 -15.11 -3.18 -3.53
CA ARG A 9 -14.56 -3.90 -4.67
C ARG A 9 -13.05 -3.70 -4.62
N THR A 10 -12.31 -4.81 -4.61
CA THR A 10 -10.86 -4.78 -4.75
C THR A 10 -10.48 -4.07 -6.04
N ASP A 11 -9.60 -3.08 -5.96
CA ASP A 11 -9.05 -2.38 -7.12
C ASP A 11 -7.85 -3.18 -7.65
N TRP A 12 -7.93 -3.64 -8.90
CA TRP A 12 -6.89 -4.46 -9.53
C TRP A 12 -6.12 -3.64 -10.56
N HIS A 13 -4.81 -3.57 -10.39
CA HIS A 13 -3.89 -2.99 -11.35
C HIS A 13 -2.94 -4.06 -11.88
N ILE A 14 -3.08 -4.40 -13.16
CA ILE A 14 -2.29 -5.46 -13.81
C ILE A 14 -1.52 -4.84 -14.97
N SER A 15 -0.21 -5.05 -15.01
CA SER A 15 0.66 -4.56 -16.08
C SER A 15 1.82 -5.53 -16.33
N LEU A 16 2.43 -5.48 -17.52
CA LEU A 16 3.63 -6.28 -17.82
C LEU A 16 4.92 -5.57 -17.40
N LEU A 17 4.93 -4.24 -17.54
CA LEU A 17 6.00 -3.35 -17.15
C LEU A 17 5.38 -2.10 -16.49
N GLY A 18 6.04 -1.57 -15.46
CA GLY A 18 5.54 -0.45 -14.68
C GLY A 18 4.58 -0.89 -13.58
N GLY A 19 3.64 -0.02 -13.20
CA GLY A 19 2.68 -0.33 -12.15
C GLY A 19 1.90 0.88 -11.68
N LEU A 20 1.41 0.83 -10.45
CA LEU A 20 0.48 1.80 -9.92
C LEU A 20 1.23 3.02 -9.35
N LYS A 21 0.88 4.22 -9.82
CA LYS A 21 1.27 5.48 -9.19
C LYS A 21 0.03 6.20 -8.71
N ARG A 22 -0.02 6.61 -7.44
CA ARG A 22 -1.13 7.38 -6.87
C ARG A 22 -0.61 8.45 -5.93
N ARG A 23 -1.08 9.68 -6.09
CA ARG A 23 -0.71 10.84 -5.27
C ARG A 23 -1.88 11.81 -5.16
N GLY A 24 -1.88 12.62 -4.11
CA GLY A 24 -2.81 13.72 -3.91
C GLY A 24 -4.08 13.33 -3.14
N PRO A 25 -4.99 14.30 -2.96
CA PRO A 25 -6.17 14.13 -2.12
C PRO A 25 -7.18 13.17 -2.76
N GLY A 26 -7.89 12.42 -1.92
CA GLY A 26 -8.99 11.56 -2.34
C GLY A 26 -9.06 10.25 -1.57
N ARG A 27 -10.16 9.52 -1.80
CA ARG A 27 -10.38 8.21 -1.19
C ARG A 27 -9.52 7.13 -1.84
N VAL A 28 -8.82 6.36 -1.01
CA VAL A 28 -8.08 5.17 -1.43
C VAL A 28 -9.02 3.96 -1.34
N PRO A 29 -9.06 3.07 -2.35
CA PRO A 29 -9.75 1.80 -2.22
C PRO A 29 -9.21 1.04 -0.99
N ALA A 30 -10.09 0.49 -0.15
CA ALA A 30 -9.61 -0.23 1.04
C ALA A 30 -8.81 -1.49 0.68
N ASP A 31 -8.99 -2.05 -0.51
CA ASP A 31 -8.19 -3.18 -0.99
C ASP A 31 -7.70 -2.92 -2.41
N THR A 32 -6.39 -2.87 -2.58
CA THR A 32 -5.72 -2.69 -3.88
C THR A 32 -4.77 -3.87 -4.15
N VAL A 33 -4.80 -4.41 -5.36
CA VAL A 33 -3.88 -5.45 -5.83
C VAL A 33 -3.09 -4.94 -7.03
N VAL A 34 -1.76 -4.99 -6.95
CA VAL A 34 -0.84 -4.61 -8.03
C VAL A 34 -0.06 -5.85 -8.46
N LEU A 35 -0.33 -6.35 -9.66
CA LEU A 35 0.34 -7.51 -10.25
C LEU A 35 1.16 -7.08 -11.47
N THR A 36 2.47 -7.17 -11.37
CA THR A 36 3.38 -6.77 -12.45
C THR A 36 4.68 -7.57 -12.42
N PRO A 37 5.15 -8.18 -13.53
CA PRO A 37 6.45 -8.81 -13.58
C PRO A 37 7.59 -7.86 -13.22
N VAL A 38 7.60 -6.65 -13.81
CA VAL A 38 8.64 -5.63 -13.57
C VAL A 38 8.00 -4.29 -13.27
N GLY A 39 8.17 -3.81 -12.04
CA GLY A 39 7.64 -2.55 -11.56
C GLY A 39 7.03 -2.69 -10.18
N GLY A 40 6.11 -1.81 -9.81
CA GLY A 40 5.67 -1.75 -8.43
C GLY A 40 4.54 -0.77 -8.16
N ALA A 41 4.40 -0.42 -6.89
CA ALA A 41 3.44 0.57 -6.43
C ALA A 41 4.17 1.77 -5.82
N ASP A 42 3.86 2.97 -6.28
CA ASP A 42 4.35 4.25 -5.75
C ASP A 42 3.14 5.04 -5.28
N LEU A 43 2.90 5.00 -3.98
CA LEU A 43 1.68 5.48 -3.36
C LEU A 43 2.02 6.58 -2.37
N ASP A 44 1.45 7.75 -2.58
CA ASP A 44 1.50 8.85 -1.63
C ASP A 44 0.10 9.04 -1.04
N LEU A 45 -0.06 8.62 0.20
CA LEU A 45 -1.29 8.67 0.97
C LEU A 45 -1.26 9.78 2.02
N SER A 46 -0.25 10.65 2.03
CA SER A 46 -0.12 11.70 3.06
C SER A 46 -1.30 12.68 3.07
N GLU A 47 -1.95 12.87 1.93
CA GLU A 47 -3.12 13.75 1.76
C GLU A 47 -4.42 12.97 1.52
N ALA A 48 -4.38 11.63 1.63
CA ALA A 48 -5.48 10.77 1.24
C ALA A 48 -6.45 10.46 2.39
N GLU A 49 -7.72 10.23 2.07
CA GLU A 49 -8.68 9.67 3.02
C GLU A 49 -8.44 8.16 3.17
N ILE A 50 -7.83 7.78 4.30
CA ILE A 50 -7.51 6.39 4.65
C ILE A 50 -8.66 5.79 5.46
N ALA A 51 -9.19 4.66 4.98
CA ALA A 51 -10.16 3.86 5.73
C ALA A 51 -9.52 3.27 7.00
N PRO A 52 -10.29 2.80 8.00
CA PRO A 52 -9.73 2.20 9.22
C PRO A 52 -8.69 1.11 8.94
N VAL A 53 -8.92 0.33 7.88
CA VAL A 53 -7.94 -0.59 7.32
C VAL A 53 -7.89 -0.38 5.81
N THR A 54 -6.69 -0.12 5.28
CA THR A 54 -6.40 -0.06 3.84
C THR A 54 -5.31 -1.06 3.53
N SER A 55 -5.50 -1.89 2.52
CA SER A 55 -4.57 -2.95 2.13
C SER A 55 -4.05 -2.76 0.71
N VAL A 56 -2.75 -2.96 0.55
CA VAL A 56 -2.06 -2.94 -0.75
C VAL A 56 -1.30 -4.24 -0.88
N THR A 57 -1.73 -5.08 -1.82
CA THR A 57 -1.04 -6.33 -2.15
C THR A 57 -0.27 -6.15 -3.45
N LYS A 58 1.03 -6.37 -3.44
CA LYS A 58 1.89 -6.28 -4.61
C LYS A 58 2.56 -7.63 -4.88
N ILE A 59 2.50 -8.09 -6.13
CA ILE A 59 3.14 -9.32 -6.59
C ILE A 59 4.01 -8.99 -7.81
N SER A 60 5.31 -9.28 -7.74
CA SER A 60 6.23 -9.03 -8.87
C SER A 60 7.46 -9.94 -8.93
N ILE A 61 8.11 -9.99 -10.09
CA ILE A 61 9.45 -10.58 -10.20
C ILE A 61 10.49 -9.53 -9.76
N ALA A 62 10.44 -8.32 -10.31
CA ALA A 62 11.36 -7.24 -9.98
C ALA A 62 10.61 -5.92 -9.69
N GLY A 63 10.97 -5.25 -8.59
CA GLY A 63 10.40 -3.98 -8.13
C GLY A 63 9.76 -4.08 -6.75
N GLY A 64 9.13 -3.02 -6.27
CA GLY A 64 8.78 -2.87 -4.85
C GLY A 64 7.54 -2.04 -4.59
N VAL A 65 7.35 -1.68 -3.32
CA VAL A 65 6.35 -0.70 -2.90
C VAL A 65 7.10 0.48 -2.29
N ARG A 66 6.83 1.69 -2.79
CA ARG A 66 7.16 2.94 -2.13
C ARG A 66 5.86 3.54 -1.62
N LEU A 67 5.77 3.72 -0.31
CA LEU A 67 4.57 4.18 0.35
C LEU A 67 4.90 5.39 1.23
N ARG A 68 4.23 6.50 1.00
CA ARG A 68 4.24 7.65 1.91
C ARG A 68 2.90 7.73 2.63
N VAL A 69 2.93 7.85 3.95
CA VAL A 69 1.73 7.93 4.80
C VAL A 69 1.80 9.12 5.75
N PRO A 70 0.66 9.56 6.32
CA PRO A 70 0.66 10.48 7.45
C PRO A 70 1.45 9.91 8.66
N ALA A 71 2.04 10.80 9.47
CA ALA A 71 2.81 10.43 10.65
C ALA A 71 2.05 9.57 11.67
N ASP A 72 0.74 9.78 11.77
CA ASP A 72 -0.18 9.11 12.68
C ASP A 72 -0.81 7.85 12.08
N VAL A 73 -0.31 7.29 10.98
CA VAL A 73 -0.84 6.05 10.41
C VAL A 73 0.06 4.87 10.74
N THR A 74 -0.55 3.81 11.29
CA THR A 74 0.14 2.55 11.54
C THR A 74 0.35 1.82 10.22
N VAL A 75 1.57 1.33 10.00
CA VAL A 75 1.91 0.57 8.79
C VAL A 75 2.34 -0.84 9.16
N GLU A 76 1.64 -1.84 8.62
CA GLU A 76 1.96 -3.25 8.79
C GLU A 76 2.51 -3.79 7.47
N VAL A 77 3.70 -4.40 7.50
CA VAL A 77 4.32 -4.98 6.31
C VAL A 77 4.40 -6.50 6.43
N GLU A 78 3.78 -7.19 5.47
CA GLU A 78 3.72 -8.65 5.37
C GLU A 78 4.41 -9.16 4.08
N GLY A 79 4.47 -10.49 3.91
CA GLY A 79 4.95 -11.16 2.70
C GLY A 79 6.44 -11.48 2.69
N PHE A 80 7.08 -11.48 1.52
CA PHE A 80 8.52 -11.67 1.37
C PHE A 80 9.06 -11.09 0.05
N SER A 81 10.33 -10.69 0.08
CA SER A 81 11.17 -10.53 -1.12
C SER A 81 12.35 -11.49 -0.99
N LEU A 82 12.71 -12.21 -2.04
CA LEU A 82 13.90 -13.09 -1.99
C LEU A 82 15.21 -12.29 -1.92
N PHE A 83 15.26 -11.15 -2.62
CA PHE A 83 16.37 -10.19 -2.62
C PHE A 83 15.83 -8.78 -2.40
N GLY A 84 16.36 -8.08 -1.39
CA GLY A 84 15.96 -6.73 -0.99
C GLY A 84 15.66 -6.65 0.50
N GLY A 85 14.82 -5.69 0.91
CA GLY A 85 14.53 -5.45 2.32
C GLY A 85 13.23 -4.71 2.56
N ARG A 86 12.98 -4.41 3.83
CA ARG A 86 11.90 -3.55 4.29
C ARG A 86 12.52 -2.41 5.06
N ASP A 87 12.25 -1.19 4.64
CA ASP A 87 12.53 0.01 5.39
C ASP A 87 11.21 0.66 5.78
N VAL A 88 11.00 0.87 7.08
CA VAL A 88 9.77 1.42 7.62
C VAL A 88 10.13 2.48 8.64
N GLU A 89 9.97 3.74 8.24
CA GLU A 89 10.17 4.86 9.14
C GLU A 89 9.27 4.71 10.39
N PRO A 90 9.73 4.98 11.62
CA PRO A 90 8.89 4.89 12.81
C PRO A 90 7.74 5.89 12.80
N GLY A 91 6.54 5.47 13.20
CA GLY A 91 5.36 6.34 13.29
C GLY A 91 5.17 6.94 14.68
N THR A 92 4.25 7.89 14.81
CA THR A 92 3.75 8.32 16.11
C THR A 92 2.59 7.41 16.55
N PRO A 93 2.36 7.25 17.86
CA PRO A 93 1.18 6.54 18.35
C PRO A 93 -0.09 7.13 17.72
N ASP A 94 -0.94 6.27 17.17
CA ASP A 94 -2.17 6.66 16.49
C ASP A 94 -3.40 6.41 17.37
N PRO A 95 -4.07 7.45 17.89
CA PRO A 95 -5.33 7.29 18.62
C PRO A 95 -6.50 6.88 17.70
N SER A 96 -6.40 7.12 16.39
CA SER A 96 -7.44 6.83 15.40
C SER A 96 -7.48 5.35 14.97
N GLY A 97 -6.37 4.62 15.20
CA GLY A 97 -6.25 3.19 14.91
C GLY A 97 -6.27 2.84 13.42
N ARG A 98 -5.90 3.78 12.53
CA ARG A 98 -5.84 3.56 11.08
C ARG A 98 -4.61 2.74 10.73
N VAL A 99 -4.83 1.70 9.93
CA VAL A 99 -3.79 0.76 9.51
C VAL A 99 -3.69 0.71 8.00
N VAL A 100 -2.49 0.93 7.47
CA VAL A 100 -2.15 0.61 6.08
C VAL A 100 -1.33 -0.68 6.07
N ARG A 101 -1.91 -1.75 5.52
CA ARG A 101 -1.25 -3.06 5.41
C ARG A 101 -0.66 -3.25 4.02
N VAL A 102 0.65 -3.40 3.95
CA VAL A 102 1.39 -3.67 2.71
C VAL A 102 1.78 -5.14 2.66
N ARG A 103 1.21 -5.89 1.72
CA ARG A 103 1.58 -7.28 1.43
C ARG A 103 2.43 -7.32 0.18
N ASN A 104 3.74 -7.48 0.32
CA ASN A 104 4.64 -7.53 -0.82
C ASN A 104 5.19 -8.94 -1.02
N TYR A 105 5.00 -9.48 -2.21
CA TYR A 105 5.53 -10.77 -2.66
C TYR A 105 6.39 -10.56 -3.91
N GLY A 106 7.66 -10.98 -3.88
CA GLY A 106 8.46 -10.96 -5.09
C GLY A 106 9.86 -11.53 -4.98
N VAL A 107 10.58 -11.49 -6.10
CA VAL A 107 11.96 -12.01 -6.17
C VAL A 107 12.96 -10.91 -5.86
N PHE A 108 12.95 -9.79 -6.59
CA PHE A 108 13.85 -8.65 -6.38
C PHE A 108 13.08 -7.39 -6.02
N GLY A 109 13.47 -6.71 -4.94
CA GLY A 109 12.91 -5.44 -4.50
C GLY A 109 12.43 -5.49 -3.05
N GLY A 110 11.66 -4.50 -2.63
CA GLY A 110 11.35 -4.33 -1.21
C GLY A 110 10.14 -3.45 -0.95
N VAL A 111 10.01 -3.08 0.31
CA VAL A 111 9.02 -2.10 0.77
C VAL A 111 9.78 -0.96 1.42
N ASP A 112 9.47 0.25 1.00
CA ASP A 112 10.02 1.49 1.54
C ASP A 112 8.86 2.37 1.99
N VAL A 113 8.81 2.66 3.29
CA VAL A 113 7.74 3.43 3.91
C VAL A 113 8.33 4.68 4.54
N THR A 114 7.86 5.83 4.05
CA THR A 114 8.21 7.16 4.56
C THR A 114 6.98 7.86 5.13
N ARG A 115 7.22 8.88 5.95
CA ARG A 115 6.15 9.66 6.58
C ARG A 115 6.19 11.11 6.12
N GLY A 116 5.01 11.72 6.11
CA GLY A 116 4.79 13.12 5.75
C GLY A 116 4.26 13.95 6.89
#